data_AF-A0A6V8EYM4-F1
#
_entry.id   AF-A0A6V8EYM4-F1
#
_cell.length_a   1.000
_cell.length_b   1.000
_cell.length_c   1.000
_cell.angle_alpha   90.00
_cell.angle_beta   90.00
_cell.angle_gamma   90.00
#
_symmetry.space_group_name_H-M   'P 1'
#
loop_
_entity.id
_entity.type
_entity.pdbx_description
1 polymer ?
#
loop_
_entity_poly.entity_id
_entity_poly.type
_entity_poly.pdbx_seq_one_letter_code
_entity_poly.pdbx_strand_id
1 'polypeptide(L)'
;MKPTYYEVRKMTNKIVIAELTKGTVNASTAELVSAAQAMGGDITVVVPCTDASMADAVSGYDGISKVIAVKSDVFAGSDSSGWASAL
;
A
#
# COMPACT_ATOMS: atom_id res chain seq x y z
N MET A 1 -7.46 -27.28 33.21
CA MET A 1 -7.22 -26.04 32.43
C MET A 1 -7.98 -26.18 31.13
N LYS A 2 -8.96 -25.31 30.82
CA LYS A 2 -9.70 -25.38 29.53
C LYS A 2 -8.88 -24.67 28.46
N PRO A 3 -8.72 -25.22 27.25
CA PRO A 3 -8.01 -24.54 26.18
C PRO A 3 -8.82 -23.32 25.73
N THR A 4 -8.17 -22.16 25.70
CA THR A 4 -8.73 -20.93 25.13
C THR A 4 -8.55 -21.01 23.61
N TYR A 5 -9.64 -21.12 22.87
CA TYR A 5 -9.61 -20.98 21.42
C TYR A 5 -9.67 -19.49 21.08
N TYR A 6 -8.65 -18.97 20.38
CA TYR A 6 -8.70 -17.64 19.81
C TYR A 6 -9.42 -17.72 18.46
N GLU A 7 -10.43 -16.86 18.26
CA GLU A 7 -10.99 -16.65 16.94
C GLU A 7 -9.93 -15.96 16.05
N VAL A 8 -9.47 -16.65 15.02
CA VAL A 8 -8.66 -16.00 13.97
C VAL A 8 -9.63 -15.29 13.04
N ARG A 9 -9.76 -13.97 13.19
CA ARG A 9 -10.50 -13.16 12.22
C ARG A 9 -9.76 -13.23 10.88
N LYS A 10 -10.45 -13.71 9.84
CA LYS A 10 -9.91 -13.68 8.48
C LYS A 10 -9.60 -12.22 8.12
N MET A 11 -8.36 -11.95 7.72
CA MET A 11 -7.98 -10.62 7.25
C MET A 11 -8.65 -10.37 5.89
N THR A 12 -9.58 -9.42 5.84
CA THR A 12 -10.35 -9.13 4.62
C THR A 12 -9.82 -7.94 3.83
N ASN A 13 -9.04 -7.07 4.46
CA ASN A 13 -8.52 -5.84 3.87
C ASN A 13 -6.99 -5.88 3.85
N LYS A 14 -6.42 -5.40 2.76
CA LYS A 14 -4.98 -5.39 2.52
C LYS A 14 -4.54 -4.01 2.10
N ILE A 15 -3.39 -3.60 2.62
CA ILE A 15 -2.77 -2.34 2.26
C ILE A 15 -1.45 -2.67 1.58
N VAL A 16 -1.26 -2.14 0.37
CA VAL A 16 0.03 -2.11 -0.31
C VAL A 16 0.50 -0.67 -0.29
N ILE A 17 1.66 -0.41 0.28
CA ILE A 17 2.31 0.90 0.19
C ILE A 17 3.14 0.88 -1.09
N ALA A 18 2.88 1.81 -2.01
CA ALA A 18 3.61 1.90 -3.25
C ALA A 18 5.07 2.28 -2.99
N GLU A 19 5.98 1.50 -3.57
CA GLU A 19 7.40 1.82 -3.54
C GLU A 19 7.68 2.90 -4.58
N LEU A 20 8.44 3.93 -4.21
CA LEU A 20 8.79 5.04 -5.09
C LEU A 20 10.28 5.10 -5.33
N THR A 21 10.67 5.33 -6.58
CA THR A 21 12.03 5.69 -6.94
C THR A 21 12.01 7.02 -7.67
N LYS A 22 12.53 8.07 -7.02
CA LYS A 22 12.61 9.44 -7.57
C LYS A 22 11.26 9.99 -8.08
N GLY A 23 10.18 9.76 -7.35
CA GLY A 23 8.83 10.23 -7.70
C GLY A 23 8.08 9.35 -8.70
N THR A 24 8.65 8.21 -9.10
CA THR A 24 8.00 7.22 -9.96
C THR A 24 7.69 5.96 -9.16
N VAL A 25 6.49 5.40 -9.32
CA VAL A 25 6.13 4.11 -8.72
C VAL A 25 7.03 3.00 -9.28
N ASN A 26 7.66 2.24 -8.39
CA ASN A 26 8.52 1.12 -8.74
C ASN A 26 7.66 -0.10 -9.13
N ALA A 27 8.16 -0.88 -10.11
CA ALA A 27 7.52 -2.10 -10.59
C ALA A 27 7.26 -3.13 -9.49
N SER A 28 8.05 -3.14 -8.41
CA SER A 28 7.81 -3.99 -7.24
C SER A 28 6.42 -3.76 -6.61
N THR A 29 5.83 -2.58 -6.78
CA THR A 29 4.45 -2.30 -6.32
C THR A 29 3.43 -3.21 -7.02
N ALA A 30 3.59 -3.47 -8.33
CA ALA A 30 2.69 -4.36 -9.06
C ALA A 30 2.83 -5.82 -8.60
N GLU A 31 4.05 -6.25 -8.26
CA GLU A 31 4.31 -7.57 -7.69
C GLU A 31 3.66 -7.72 -6.30
N LEU A 32 3.73 -6.68 -5.46
CA LEU A 32 3.08 -6.63 -4.15
C LEU A 32 1.55 -6.67 -4.26
N VAL A 33 0.95 -5.96 -5.24
CA VAL A 33 -0.49 -6.03 -5.51
C VAL A 33 -0.90 -7.43 -5.96
N SER A 34 -0.11 -8.07 -6.84
CA SER A 34 -0.36 -9.44 -7.29
C SER A 34 -0.32 -10.43 -6.13
N ALA A 35 0.66 -10.30 -5.22
CA ALA A 35 0.74 -11.12 -4.02
C ALA A 35 -0.45 -10.87 -3.07
N ALA A 36 -0.85 -9.61 -2.89
CA ALA A 36 -2.02 -9.24 -2.10
C ALA A 36 -3.30 -9.85 -2.68
N GLN A 37 -3.43 -9.88 -4.01
CA GLN A 37 -4.55 -10.49 -4.72
C GLN A 37 -4.60 -12.02 -4.53
N ALA A 38 -3.46 -12.70 -4.62
CA ALA A 38 -3.38 -14.14 -4.41
C ALA A 38 -3.83 -14.57 -2.99
N MET A 39 -3.68 -13.67 -2.01
CA MET A 39 -4.15 -13.88 -0.65
C MET A 39 -5.66 -13.58 -0.46
N GLY A 40 -6.32 -12.99 -1.45
CA GLY A 40 -7.74 -12.62 -1.45
C GLY A 40 -8.10 -11.43 -0.55
N GLY A 41 -9.34 -10.95 -0.66
CA GLY A 41 -9.83 -9.77 0.05
C GLY A 41 -9.67 -8.47 -0.75
N ASP A 42 -10.05 -7.34 -0.14
CA ASP A 42 -9.98 -6.02 -0.75
C ASP A 42 -8.58 -5.43 -0.64
N ILE A 43 -8.07 -4.86 -1.74
CA ILE A 43 -6.74 -4.26 -1.81
C ILE A 43 -6.88 -2.75 -1.88
N THR A 44 -6.27 -2.05 -0.93
CA THR A 44 -6.04 -0.61 -0.99
C THR A 44 -4.58 -0.35 -1.29
N VAL A 45 -4.28 0.43 -2.33
CA VAL A 45 -2.93 0.93 -2.57
C VAL A 45 -2.80 2.33 -2.00
N VAL A 46 -1.83 2.51 -1.12
CA VAL A 46 -1.44 3.79 -0.55
C VAL A 46 -0.22 4.27 -1.30
N VAL A 47 -0.30 5.43 -1.94
CA VAL A 47 0.78 6.05 -2.71
C VAL A 47 1.29 7.26 -1.93
N PRO A 48 2.37 7.12 -1.15
CA PRO A 48 3.09 8.28 -0.63
C PRO A 48 3.54 9.12 -1.83
N CYS A 49 3.37 10.44 -1.80
CA CYS A 49 3.71 11.26 -2.95
C CYS A 49 3.95 12.72 -2.57
N THR A 50 4.71 13.44 -3.37
CA THR A 50 4.75 14.92 -3.32
C THR A 50 3.71 15.53 -4.27
N ASP A 51 3.23 14.75 -5.24
CA ASP A 51 2.13 15.12 -6.11
C ASP A 51 1.11 13.98 -6.29
N ALA A 52 -0.18 14.33 -6.23
CA ALA A 52 -1.25 13.33 -6.26
C ALA A 52 -1.34 12.59 -7.60
N SER A 53 -0.89 13.20 -8.71
CA SER A 53 -0.85 12.54 -10.03
C SER A 53 0.07 11.32 -10.07
N MET A 54 1.01 11.20 -9.13
CA MET A 54 1.85 10.00 -9.02
C MET A 54 1.02 8.74 -8.74
N ALA A 55 -0.16 8.88 -8.13
CA ALA A 55 -1.06 7.76 -7.87
C ALA A 55 -1.77 7.24 -9.13
N ASP A 56 -1.78 8.01 -10.23
CA ASP A 56 -2.34 7.53 -11.51
C ASP A 56 -1.52 6.36 -12.08
N ALA A 57 -0.25 6.22 -11.68
CA ALA A 57 0.60 5.11 -12.10
C ALA A 57 0.11 3.73 -11.61
N VAL A 58 -0.72 3.68 -10.56
CA VAL A 58 -1.27 2.42 -10.02
C VAL A 58 -2.73 2.19 -10.38
N SER A 59 -3.40 3.16 -11.01
CA SER A 59 -4.84 3.06 -11.32
C SER A 59 -5.16 1.95 -12.33
N GLY A 60 -4.16 1.51 -13.10
CA GLY A 60 -4.28 0.44 -14.09
C GLY A 60 -3.97 -0.97 -13.56
N TYR A 61 -3.67 -1.14 -12.27
CA TYR A 61 -3.40 -2.47 -11.73
C TYR A 61 -4.70 -3.21 -11.41
N ASP A 62 -4.77 -4.47 -11.83
CA ASP A 62 -5.93 -5.32 -11.57
C ASP A 62 -6.07 -5.67 -10.08
N GLY A 63 -7.31 -5.80 -9.62
CA GLY A 63 -7.62 -6.27 -8.27
C GLY A 63 -7.53 -5.20 -7.17
N ILE A 64 -7.18 -3.96 -7.49
CA ILE A 64 -7.23 -2.84 -6.54
C ILE A 64 -8.68 -2.39 -6.31
N SER A 65 -9.12 -2.37 -5.06
CA SER A 65 -10.42 -1.85 -4.64
C SER A 65 -10.39 -0.34 -4.38
N LYS A 66 -9.23 0.22 -3.99
CA LYS A 66 -9.07 1.65 -3.68
C LYS A 66 -7.63 2.11 -3.86
N VAL A 67 -7.45 3.34 -4.36
CA VAL A 67 -6.16 4.04 -4.36
C VAL A 67 -6.25 5.26 -3.45
N ILE A 68 -5.24 5.49 -2.61
CA ILE A 68 -5.12 6.64 -1.72
C ILE A 68 -3.79 7.34 -2.01
N ALA A 69 -3.85 8.55 -2.55
CA ALA A 69 -2.68 9.43 -2.65
C ALA A 69 -2.45 10.12 -1.30
N VAL A 70 -1.31 9.88 -0.67
CA VAL A 70 -0.90 10.55 0.58
C VAL A 70 0.10 11.63 0.20
N LYS A 71 -0.40 12.85 -0.06
CA LYS A 71 0.42 13.98 -0.53
C LYS A 71 1.07 14.70 0.65
N SER A 72 2.39 14.73 0.68
CA SER A 72 3.18 15.50 1.66
C SER A 72 4.63 15.67 1.18
N ASP A 73 5.26 16.77 1.57
CA ASP A 73 6.68 17.04 1.28
C ASP A 73 7.63 16.09 2.03
N VAL A 74 7.15 15.40 3.07
CA VAL A 74 7.93 14.36 3.79
C VAL A 74 8.35 13.21 2.88
N PHE A 75 7.63 12.99 1.77
CA PHE A 75 7.92 11.93 0.79
C PHE A 75 8.91 12.34 -0.30
N ALA A 76 9.49 13.55 -0.24
CA ALA A 76 10.42 14.06 -1.26
C ALA A 76 11.80 13.36 -1.25
N GLY A 77 12.17 12.68 -0.16
CA GLY A 77 13.45 12.02 0.01
C GLY A 77 13.33 10.68 0.74
N SER A 78 14.47 10.05 1.04
CA SER A 78 14.54 8.73 1.70
C SER A 78 14.53 8.84 3.23
N ASP A 79 13.60 9.62 3.79
CA ASP A 79 13.40 9.74 5.24
C ASP A 79 12.44 8.65 5.74
N SER A 80 12.98 7.46 6.00
CA SER A 80 12.18 6.32 6.48
C SER A 80 11.45 6.62 7.80
N SER A 81 12.01 7.47 8.66
CA SER A 81 11.39 7.84 9.95
C SER A 81 10.21 8.79 9.77
N GLY A 82 10.36 9.77 8.89
CA GLY A 82 9.30 10.69 8.49
C GLY A 82 8.16 9.95 7.77
N TRP A 83 8.50 9.00 6.89
CA TRP A 83 7.51 8.20 6.17
C TRP A 83 6.70 7.32 7.13
N ALA A 84 7.36 6.65 8.07
CA ALA A 84 6.69 5.81 9.07
C ALA A 84 5.79 6.60 10.03
N SER A 85 6.09 7.88 10.26
CA SER A 85 5.25 8.74 11.10
C SER A 85 4.03 9.31 10.36
N ALA A 86 4.10 9.39 9.02
CA ALA A 86 3.07 9.97 8.18
C ALA A 86 2.05 8.95 7.62
N LEU A 87 2.38 7.66 7.68
CA LEU A 87 1.58 6.53 7.20
C LEU A 87 0.97 5.76 8.38
#